data_AF-A0A3N5S6Q8-F1
#
_entry.id   AF-A0A3N5S6Q8-F1
#
_cell.length_a   1.000
_cell.length_b   1.000
_cell.length_c   1.000
_cell.angle_alpha   90.00
_cell.angle_beta   90.00
_cell.angle_gamma   90.00
#
_symmetry.space_group_name_H-M   'P 1'
#
loop_
_entity.id
_entity.type
_entity.pdbx_description
1 polymer ?
#
loop_
_entity_poly.entity_id
_entity_poly.type
_entity_poly.pdbx_seq_one_letter_code
_entity_poly.pdbx_strand_id
1 'polypeptide(L)'
;MISQGNLFLLRLNACVCGSLGAIGHLAIFAFTLAAVMIAPATRLPWAAGICLLVALLVYPRVFRRLMRLRFLVMVILLALPPVFLVGEADRSLAGIPYSLEGLQSGMQIALRIIVVLVAIQGLTGSVDIASVAGLLERAGLRGLGFSMGVALNLLPALQQSALNAWRSLWMRGGFRKKRRRGLRLLAVTVIAGALNRAEEIALAAEARAFSPDRARSLPVKIGRLDWVATAAGFLFILGLILVP
;
A
#
# COMPACT_ATOMS: atom_id res chain seq x y z
N MET A 1 12.87 -17.96 22.61
CA MET A 1 13.51 -18.92 21.68
C MET A 1 13.14 -18.56 20.25
N ILE A 2 14.06 -17.97 19.50
CA ILE A 2 13.85 -17.67 18.07
C ILE A 2 14.09 -18.98 17.30
N SER A 3 13.01 -19.61 16.85
CA SER A 3 13.05 -20.84 16.04
C SER A 3 14.01 -20.70 14.86
N GLN A 4 14.83 -21.72 14.58
CA GLN A 4 15.85 -21.70 13.51
C GLN A 4 15.29 -21.31 12.13
N GLY A 5 14.01 -21.58 11.86
CA GLY A 5 13.34 -21.13 10.62
C GLY A 5 13.28 -19.59 10.48
N ASN A 6 13.16 -18.85 11.59
CA ASN A 6 13.20 -17.38 11.55
C ASN A 6 14.59 -16.84 11.22
N LEU A 7 15.66 -17.56 11.59
CA LEU A 7 17.03 -17.11 11.36
C LEU A 7 17.41 -17.19 9.88
N PHE A 8 16.98 -18.26 9.20
CA PHE A 8 17.18 -18.44 7.75
C PHE A 8 16.36 -17.42 6.94
N LEU A 9 15.10 -17.20 7.31
CA LEU A 9 14.23 -16.17 6.71
C LEU A 9 14.75 -14.73 6.95
N LEU A 10 15.45 -14.49 8.05
CA LEU A 10 16.09 -13.20 8.33
C LEU A 10 17.34 -12.98 7.47
N ARG A 11 18.18 -14.00 7.27
CA ARG A 11 19.37 -13.91 6.39
C ARG A 11 19.00 -13.75 4.92
N LEU A 12 18.02 -14.52 4.44
CA LEU A 12 17.48 -14.36 3.07
C LEU A 12 16.90 -12.95 2.87
N ASN A 13 16.12 -12.43 3.82
CA ASN A 13 15.59 -11.06 3.75
C ASN A 13 16.69 -10.01 3.67
N ALA A 14 17.76 -10.14 4.47
CA ALA A 14 18.84 -9.16 4.46
C ALA A 14 19.55 -9.10 3.09
N CYS A 15 19.69 -10.25 2.42
CA CYS A 15 20.32 -10.34 1.10
C CYS A 15 19.40 -9.81 -0.02
N VAL A 16 18.12 -10.19 0.01
CA VAL A 16 17.10 -9.77 -0.98
C VAL A 16 16.76 -8.28 -0.85
N CYS A 17 16.55 -7.79 0.38
CA CYS A 17 16.22 -6.40 0.66
C CYS A 17 17.41 -5.44 0.43
N GLY A 18 18.65 -5.94 0.52
CA GLY A 18 19.85 -5.21 0.14
C GLY A 18 20.04 -5.02 -1.37
N SER A 19 19.34 -5.82 -2.20
CA SER A 19 19.55 -5.86 -3.65
C SER A 19 18.30 -5.59 -4.50
N LEU A 20 17.10 -5.48 -3.91
CA LEU A 20 15.90 -4.95 -4.56
C LEU A 20 15.72 -3.45 -4.25
N GLY A 21 15.56 -2.66 -5.30
CA GLY A 21 15.21 -1.25 -5.24
C GLY A 21 13.70 -1.02 -5.18
N ALA A 22 13.29 0.25 -5.13
CA ALA A 22 11.88 0.63 -5.10
C ALA A 22 11.15 0.19 -6.39
N ILE A 23 11.87 0.14 -7.51
CA ILE A 23 11.34 -0.25 -8.82
C ILE A 23 10.97 -1.74 -8.82
N GLY A 24 11.82 -2.62 -8.29
CA GLY A 24 11.53 -4.05 -8.23
C GLY A 24 10.30 -4.38 -7.37
N HIS A 25 10.12 -3.67 -6.25
CA HIS A 25 8.94 -3.81 -5.39
C HIS A 25 7.66 -3.38 -6.10
N LEU A 26 7.69 -2.25 -6.83
CA LEU A 26 6.56 -1.78 -7.64
C LEU A 26 6.26 -2.74 -8.80
N ALA A 27 7.29 -3.28 -9.45
CA ALA A 27 7.12 -4.27 -10.51
C ALA A 27 6.43 -5.53 -9.98
N ILE A 28 6.93 -6.11 -8.87
CA ILE A 28 6.31 -7.29 -8.25
C ILE A 28 4.85 -7.01 -7.89
N PHE A 29 4.55 -5.82 -7.34
CA PHE A 29 3.18 -5.41 -7.05
C PHE A 29 2.30 -5.35 -8.31
N ALA A 30 2.77 -4.69 -9.36
CA ALA A 30 2.02 -4.55 -10.61
C ALA A 30 1.79 -5.92 -11.29
N PHE A 31 2.82 -6.77 -11.34
CA PHE A 31 2.73 -8.09 -11.94
C PHE A 31 1.81 -9.02 -11.14
N THR A 32 1.88 -9.01 -9.81
CA THR A 32 0.97 -9.80 -8.97
C THR A 32 -0.49 -9.36 -9.13
N LEU A 33 -0.76 -8.05 -9.21
CA LEU A 33 -2.10 -7.52 -9.44
C LEU A 33 -2.62 -7.93 -10.83
N ALA A 34 -1.82 -7.73 -11.87
CA ALA A 34 -2.20 -8.06 -13.24
C ALA A 34 -2.43 -9.57 -13.42
N ALA A 35 -1.57 -10.43 -12.85
CA ALA A 35 -1.76 -11.87 -12.91
C ALA A 35 -3.09 -12.32 -12.29
N VAL A 36 -3.48 -11.74 -11.16
CA VAL A 36 -4.72 -12.10 -10.44
C VAL A 36 -5.98 -11.60 -11.16
N MET A 37 -5.89 -10.46 -11.86
CA MET A 37 -6.99 -9.88 -12.63
C MET A 37 -7.19 -10.57 -13.99
N ILE A 38 -6.10 -10.99 -14.64
CA ILE A 38 -6.14 -11.62 -15.97
C ILE A 38 -6.40 -13.14 -15.86
N ALA A 39 -6.01 -13.78 -14.75
CA ALA A 39 -6.12 -15.24 -14.64
C ALA A 39 -7.57 -15.76 -14.73
N PRO A 40 -7.83 -16.77 -15.59
CA PRO A 40 -9.13 -17.43 -15.67
C PRO A 40 -9.42 -18.24 -14.40
N ALA A 41 -10.72 -18.44 -14.12
CA ALA A 41 -11.25 -19.06 -12.92
C ALA A 41 -10.59 -20.40 -12.55
N THR A 42 -10.26 -21.23 -13.53
CA THR A 42 -9.63 -22.55 -13.37
C THR A 42 -8.18 -22.48 -12.89
N ARG A 43 -7.44 -21.42 -13.24
CA ARG A 43 -6.01 -21.28 -12.94
C ARG A 43 -5.71 -20.30 -11.83
N LEU A 44 -6.73 -19.58 -11.37
CA LEU A 44 -6.64 -18.68 -10.23
C LEU A 44 -5.94 -19.32 -9.01
N PRO A 45 -6.19 -20.58 -8.59
CA PRO A 45 -5.49 -21.17 -7.44
C PRO A 45 -3.98 -21.33 -7.67
N TRP A 46 -3.57 -21.74 -8.87
CA TRP A 46 -2.15 -21.88 -9.21
C TRP A 46 -1.46 -20.53 -9.31
N ALA A 47 -2.08 -19.57 -10.00
CA ALA A 47 -1.57 -18.21 -10.14
C ALA A 47 -1.43 -17.53 -8.76
N ALA A 48 -2.46 -17.62 -7.93
CA ALA A 48 -2.43 -17.08 -6.58
C ALA A 48 -1.41 -17.77 -5.67
N GLY A 49 -1.25 -19.10 -5.79
CA GLY A 49 -0.25 -19.86 -5.06
C GLY A 49 1.18 -19.39 -5.38
N ILE A 50 1.50 -19.20 -6.66
CA ILE A 50 2.80 -18.69 -7.09
C ILE A 50 3.01 -17.24 -6.62
N CYS A 51 2.00 -16.37 -6.78
CA CYS A 51 2.06 -14.98 -6.28
C CYS A 51 2.28 -14.93 -4.76
N LEU A 52 1.58 -15.78 -3.99
CA LEU A 52 1.73 -15.87 -2.55
C LEU A 52 3.10 -16.43 -2.15
N LEU A 53 3.65 -17.38 -2.90
CA LEU A 53 4.98 -17.92 -2.64
C LEU A 53 6.06 -16.86 -2.88
N VAL A 54 5.97 -16.11 -3.98
CA VAL A 54 6.85 -14.96 -4.24
C VAL A 54 6.71 -13.92 -3.13
N ALA A 55 5.48 -13.59 -2.74
CA ALA A 55 5.24 -12.64 -1.65
C ALA A 55 5.73 -13.17 -0.28
N LEU A 56 5.71 -14.48 -0.04
CA LEU A 56 6.24 -15.09 1.18
C LEU A 56 7.77 -15.00 1.24
N LEU A 57 8.44 -15.22 0.10
CA LEU A 57 9.89 -15.11 -0.01
C LEU A 57 10.37 -13.66 0.15
N VAL A 58 9.64 -12.70 -0.43
CA VAL A 58 10.02 -11.28 -0.40
C VAL A 58 9.51 -10.56 0.86
N TYR A 59 8.32 -10.92 1.38
CA TYR A 59 7.67 -10.22 2.50
C TYR A 59 7.08 -11.18 3.57
N PRO A 60 7.90 -12.01 4.25
CA PRO A 60 7.40 -13.00 5.22
C PRO A 60 6.71 -12.38 6.44
N ARG A 61 6.93 -11.08 6.71
CA ARG A 61 6.26 -10.35 7.79
C ARG A 61 4.79 -10.05 7.48
N VAL A 62 4.39 -9.97 6.21
CA VAL A 62 3.02 -9.70 5.77
C VAL A 62 2.10 -10.87 6.11
N PHE A 63 2.60 -12.11 5.98
CA PHE A 63 1.80 -13.31 6.25
C PHE A 63 1.33 -13.40 7.71
N ARG A 64 2.16 -12.98 8.66
CA ARG A 64 1.77 -12.87 10.09
C ARG A 64 0.70 -11.80 10.33
N ARG A 65 0.66 -10.74 9.52
CA ARG A 65 -0.36 -9.69 9.61
C ARG A 65 -1.69 -10.16 9.01
N LEU A 66 -1.64 -10.96 7.94
CA LEU A 66 -2.80 -11.58 7.31
C LEU A 66 -3.51 -12.56 8.27
N MET A 67 -2.74 -13.34 9.04
CA MET A 67 -3.29 -14.29 10.04
C MET A 67 -3.90 -13.64 11.28
N ARG A 68 -4.10 -12.30 11.32
CA ARG A 68 -4.87 -11.67 12.40
C ARG A 68 -6.35 -11.86 12.16
N LEU A 69 -7.08 -12.19 13.23
CA LEU A 69 -8.53 -12.40 13.22
C LEU A 69 -9.30 -11.29 12.48
N ARG A 70 -8.90 -10.02 12.67
CA ARG A 70 -9.53 -8.87 11.99
C ARG A 70 -9.50 -8.96 10.46
N PHE A 71 -8.39 -9.45 9.89
CA PHE A 71 -8.25 -9.61 8.44
C PHE A 71 -9.02 -10.83 7.94
N LEU A 72 -8.97 -11.95 8.67
CA LEU A 72 -9.74 -13.15 8.36
C LEU A 72 -11.25 -12.85 8.34
N VAL A 73 -11.76 -12.14 9.35
CA VAL A 73 -13.16 -11.71 9.41
C VAL A 73 -13.53 -10.85 8.21
N MET A 74 -12.68 -9.91 7.81
CA MET A 74 -12.93 -9.05 6.64
C MET A 74 -12.99 -9.84 5.33
N VAL A 75 -12.08 -10.80 5.13
CA VAL A 75 -12.05 -11.65 3.93
C VAL A 75 -13.29 -12.55 3.88
N ILE A 76 -13.64 -13.17 5.00
CA ILE A 76 -14.83 -14.04 5.10
C ILE A 76 -16.09 -13.23 4.83
N LEU A 77 -16.23 -12.05 5.43
CA LEU A 77 -17.39 -11.18 5.23
C LEU A 77 -17.58 -10.78 3.76
N LEU A 78 -16.48 -10.58 3.04
CA LEU A 78 -16.52 -10.14 1.64
C LEU A 78 -16.69 -11.32 0.64
N ALA A 79 -16.28 -12.53 1.02
CA ALA A 79 -16.40 -13.75 0.21
C ALA A 79 -17.72 -14.52 0.45
N LEU A 80 -18.46 -14.18 1.50
CA LEU A 80 -19.74 -14.80 1.89
C LEU A 80 -20.91 -14.52 0.93
N PRO A 81 -21.14 -13.28 0.45
CA PRO A 81 -22.30 -12.97 -0.38
C PRO A 81 -22.44 -13.83 -1.66
N PRO A 82 -21.36 -14.10 -2.44
CA PRO A 82 -21.41 -14.97 -3.61
C PRO A 82 -21.91 -16.40 -3.31
N VAL A 83 -21.63 -16.92 -2.11
CA VAL A 83 -22.03 -18.28 -1.71
C VAL A 83 -23.55 -18.43 -1.62
N PHE A 84 -24.25 -17.33 -1.33
CA PHE A 84 -25.71 -17.31 -1.16
C PHE A 84 -26.46 -16.68 -2.34
N LEU A 85 -25.80 -15.81 -3.12
CA LEU A 85 -26.45 -15.00 -4.16
C LEU A 85 -26.23 -15.51 -5.59
N VAL A 86 -25.25 -16.39 -5.81
CA VAL A 86 -24.84 -16.84 -7.16
C VAL A 86 -25.08 -18.34 -7.33
N GLY A 87 -25.84 -18.69 -8.38
CA GLY A 87 -26.08 -20.06 -8.85
C GLY A 87 -27.42 -20.66 -8.40
N GLU A 88 -27.83 -21.75 -9.05
CA GLU A 88 -29.02 -22.52 -8.64
C GLU A 88 -28.76 -23.22 -7.29
N ALA A 89 -29.78 -23.28 -6.44
CA ALA A 89 -29.68 -23.77 -5.07
C ALA A 89 -29.77 -25.31 -5.03
N ASP A 90 -28.66 -25.98 -5.35
CA ASP A 90 -28.65 -27.45 -5.51
C ASP A 90 -28.68 -28.24 -4.20
N ARG A 91 -28.27 -27.66 -3.05
CA ARG A 91 -28.24 -28.37 -1.76
C ARG A 91 -28.58 -27.44 -0.59
N SER A 92 -29.24 -28.00 0.42
CA SER A 92 -29.50 -27.31 1.69
C SER A 92 -28.68 -27.96 2.81
N LEU A 93 -27.95 -27.13 3.56
CA LEU A 93 -27.31 -27.54 4.80
C LEU A 93 -27.95 -26.71 5.93
N ALA A 94 -28.61 -27.38 6.88
CA ALA A 94 -29.26 -26.74 8.02
C ALA A 94 -30.25 -25.60 7.65
N GLY A 95 -31.09 -25.81 6.62
CA GLY A 95 -32.15 -24.86 6.23
C GLY A 95 -31.67 -23.65 5.41
N ILE A 96 -30.37 -23.55 5.11
CA ILE A 96 -29.82 -22.51 4.24
C ILE A 96 -29.48 -23.14 2.88
N PRO A 97 -30.07 -22.69 1.77
CA PRO A 97 -29.68 -23.13 0.44
C PRO A 97 -28.27 -22.64 0.12
N TYR A 98 -27.38 -23.55 -0.29
CA TYR A 98 -26.05 -23.21 -0.76
C TYR A 98 -25.88 -23.66 -2.20
N SER A 99 -25.31 -22.79 -3.03
CA SER A 99 -24.98 -23.12 -4.42
C SER A 99 -23.51 -23.55 -4.51
N LEU A 100 -23.23 -24.64 -5.23
CA LEU A 100 -21.86 -25.09 -5.48
C LEU A 100 -21.10 -24.06 -6.34
N GLU A 101 -21.79 -23.41 -7.28
CA GLU A 101 -21.26 -22.33 -8.12
C GLU A 101 -20.96 -21.09 -7.27
N GLY A 102 -21.84 -20.77 -6.32
CA GLY A 102 -21.63 -19.73 -5.32
C GLY A 102 -20.39 -19.98 -4.45
N LEU A 103 -20.15 -21.23 -4.05
CA LEU A 103 -18.95 -21.60 -3.28
C LEU A 103 -17.67 -21.45 -4.11
N GLN A 104 -17.67 -21.90 -5.36
CA GLN A 104 -16.51 -21.76 -6.26
C GLN A 104 -16.19 -20.29 -6.53
N SER A 105 -17.20 -19.46 -6.80
CA SER A 105 -17.02 -18.02 -7.00
C SER A 105 -16.57 -17.31 -5.73
N GLY A 106 -17.13 -17.66 -4.57
CA GLY A 106 -16.70 -17.14 -3.26
C GLY A 106 -15.24 -17.48 -2.95
N MET A 107 -14.80 -18.71 -3.23
CA MET A 107 -13.41 -19.12 -3.05
C MET A 107 -12.46 -18.34 -3.97
N GLN A 108 -12.86 -18.10 -5.23
CA GLN A 108 -12.07 -17.29 -6.17
C GLN A 108 -11.94 -15.84 -5.70
N ILE A 109 -13.02 -15.24 -5.22
CA ILE A 109 -13.03 -13.89 -4.69
C ILE A 109 -12.15 -13.79 -3.43
N ALA A 110 -12.29 -14.74 -2.50
CA ALA A 110 -11.45 -14.80 -1.31
C ALA A 110 -9.95 -14.83 -1.66
N LEU A 111 -9.58 -15.67 -2.63
CA LEU A 111 -8.20 -15.82 -3.04
C LEU A 111 -7.66 -14.56 -3.72
N ARG A 112 -8.46 -13.91 -4.59
CA ARG A 112 -8.10 -12.61 -5.19
C ARG A 112 -7.85 -11.56 -4.11
N ILE A 113 -8.76 -11.43 -3.14
CA ILE A 113 -8.65 -10.48 -2.04
C ILE A 113 -7.37 -10.74 -1.24
N ILE A 114 -7.08 -11.99 -0.91
CA ILE A 114 -5.88 -12.37 -0.17
C ILE A 114 -4.61 -11.93 -0.91
N VAL A 115 -4.49 -12.25 -2.20
CA VAL A 115 -3.30 -11.89 -2.97
C VAL A 115 -3.15 -10.37 -3.06
N VAL A 116 -4.24 -9.65 -3.35
CA VAL A 116 -4.23 -8.18 -3.45
C VAL A 116 -3.84 -7.54 -2.12
N LEU A 117 -4.42 -8.00 -1.00
CA LEU A 117 -4.07 -7.48 0.32
C LEU A 117 -2.61 -7.72 0.67
N VAL A 118 -2.08 -8.91 0.37
CA VAL A 118 -0.67 -9.24 0.59
C VAL A 118 0.22 -8.34 -0.27
N ALA A 119 -0.12 -8.13 -1.53
CA ALA A 119 0.63 -7.26 -2.44
C ALA A 119 0.66 -5.81 -1.93
N ILE A 120 -0.49 -5.25 -1.54
CA ILE A 120 -0.59 -3.87 -1.01
C ILE A 120 0.20 -3.72 0.30
N GLN A 121 0.11 -4.70 1.21
CA GLN A 121 0.83 -4.66 2.48
C GLN A 121 2.34 -4.83 2.30
N GLY A 122 2.78 -5.65 1.34
CA GLY A 122 4.18 -5.79 0.96
C GLY A 122 4.72 -4.49 0.39
N LEU A 123 4.00 -3.88 -0.56
CA LEU A 123 4.40 -2.61 -1.17
C LEU A 123 4.49 -1.48 -0.15
N THR A 124 3.42 -1.26 0.64
CA THR A 124 3.38 -0.18 1.65
C THR A 124 4.43 -0.39 2.75
N GLY A 125 4.82 -1.63 3.03
CA GLY A 125 5.82 -1.95 4.05
C GLY A 125 7.27 -1.74 3.61
N SER A 126 7.54 -1.74 2.30
CA SER A 126 8.90 -1.75 1.75
C SER A 126 9.22 -0.58 0.83
N VAL A 127 8.22 0.14 0.32
CA VAL A 127 8.42 1.31 -0.54
C VAL A 127 8.05 2.58 0.21
N ASP A 128 9.06 3.45 0.40
CA ASP A 128 8.84 4.78 0.95
C ASP A 128 8.10 5.67 -0.05
N ILE A 129 7.19 6.48 0.49
CA ILE A 129 6.38 7.45 -0.26
C ILE A 129 7.27 8.41 -1.09
N ALA A 130 8.43 8.80 -0.56
CA ALA A 130 9.39 9.66 -1.24
C ALA A 130 10.03 9.00 -2.47
N SER A 131 10.21 7.67 -2.46
CA SER A 131 10.74 6.93 -3.61
C SER A 131 9.72 6.87 -4.75
N VAL A 132 8.42 6.75 -4.42
CA VAL A 132 7.34 6.81 -5.40
C VAL A 132 7.26 8.19 -6.05
N ALA A 133 7.37 9.26 -5.26
CA ALA A 133 7.39 10.62 -5.77
C ALA A 133 8.57 10.88 -6.71
N GLY A 134 9.77 10.37 -6.37
CA GLY A 134 10.95 10.46 -7.24
C GLY A 134 10.79 9.68 -8.56
N LEU A 135 10.07 8.56 -8.56
CA LEU A 135 9.73 7.82 -9.78
C LEU A 135 8.72 8.57 -10.67
N LEU A 136 7.70 9.17 -10.06
CA LEU A 136 6.71 9.99 -10.79
C LEU A 136 7.36 11.23 -11.42
N GLU A 137 8.34 11.82 -10.74
CA GLU A 137 9.11 12.93 -11.28
C GLU A 137 9.91 12.54 -12.53
N ARG A 138 10.51 11.34 -12.52
CA ARG A 138 11.17 10.77 -13.71
C ARG A 138 10.20 10.46 -14.85
N ALA A 139 8.95 10.13 -14.53
CA ALA A 139 7.89 9.88 -15.51
C ALA A 139 7.34 11.16 -16.16
N GLY A 140 7.83 12.36 -15.77
CA GLY A 140 7.50 13.63 -16.42
C GLY A 140 6.80 14.64 -15.52
N LEU A 141 6.44 14.27 -14.28
CA LEU A 141 5.80 15.17 -13.32
C LEU A 141 6.85 15.96 -12.52
N ARG A 142 7.50 16.91 -13.19
CA ARG A 142 8.56 17.75 -12.62
C ARG A 142 8.08 18.49 -11.36
N GLY A 143 8.94 18.57 -10.34
CA GLY A 143 8.65 19.30 -9.10
C GLY A 143 7.85 18.53 -8.05
N LEU A 144 7.33 17.33 -8.36
CA LEU A 144 6.64 16.49 -7.36
C LEU A 144 7.57 16.04 -6.23
N GLY A 145 8.82 15.69 -6.53
CA GLY A 145 9.78 15.30 -5.51
C GLY A 145 10.01 16.41 -4.49
N PHE A 146 10.14 17.65 -4.95
CA PHE A 146 10.27 18.82 -4.09
C PHE A 146 9.02 19.06 -3.24
N SER A 147 7.84 19.15 -3.86
CA SER A 147 6.59 19.38 -3.14
C SER A 147 6.29 18.27 -2.12
N MET A 148 6.56 17.02 -2.48
CA MET A 148 6.39 15.87 -1.58
C MET A 148 7.41 15.90 -0.44
N GLY A 149 8.67 16.25 -0.72
CA GLY A 149 9.72 16.40 0.27
C GLY A 149 9.40 17.50 1.29
N VAL A 150 8.93 18.66 0.80
CA VAL A 150 8.45 19.76 1.65
C VAL A 150 7.25 19.31 2.49
N ALA A 151 6.25 18.67 1.87
CA ALA A 151 5.07 18.19 2.59
C ALA A 151 5.41 17.20 3.70
N LEU A 152 6.29 16.22 3.43
CA LEU A 152 6.73 15.23 4.43
C LEU A 152 7.54 15.85 5.56
N ASN A 153 8.37 16.86 5.26
CA ASN A 153 9.13 17.60 6.29
C ASN A 153 8.22 18.48 7.16
N LEU A 154 7.20 19.08 6.56
CA LEU A 154 6.24 19.95 7.25
C LEU A 154 5.22 19.21 8.10
N LEU A 155 4.83 18.00 7.69
CA LEU A 155 3.81 17.21 8.35
C LEU A 155 3.99 17.07 9.88
N PRO A 156 5.16 16.64 10.41
CA PRO A 156 5.34 16.51 11.86
C PRO A 156 5.26 17.85 12.59
N ALA A 157 5.81 18.92 12.02
CA ALA A 157 5.77 20.26 12.62
C ALA A 157 4.33 20.81 12.64
N LEU A 158 3.57 20.64 11.55
CA LEU A 158 2.17 21.03 11.49
C LEU A 158 1.29 20.21 12.44
N GLN A 159 1.57 18.92 12.58
CA GLN A 159 0.88 18.07 13.54
C GLN A 159 1.09 18.56 14.98
N GLN A 160 2.32 18.91 15.35
CA GLN A 160 2.63 19.48 16.67
C GLN A 160 1.92 20.82 16.90
N SER A 161 1.97 21.73 15.93
CA SER A 161 1.26 23.02 16.00
C SER A 161 -0.25 22.84 16.13
N ALA A 162 -0.84 21.90 15.39
CA ALA A 162 -2.27 21.57 15.49
C ALA A 162 -2.63 20.99 16.86
N LEU A 163 -1.81 20.11 17.42
CA LEU A 163 -2.01 19.55 18.77
C LEU A 163 -1.91 20.63 19.85
N ASN A 164 -0.98 21.57 19.72
CA ASN A 164 -0.85 22.69 20.65
C ASN A 164 -2.05 23.64 20.58
N ALA A 165 -2.51 23.96 19.36
CA ALA A 165 -3.72 24.75 19.14
C ALA A 165 -4.97 24.05 19.72
N TRP A 166 -5.09 22.74 19.51
CA TRP A 166 -6.15 21.91 20.08
C TRP A 166 -6.15 21.97 21.61
N ARG A 167 -4.99 21.74 22.25
CA ARG A 167 -4.85 21.78 23.72
C ARG A 167 -5.20 23.16 24.27
N SER A 168 -4.76 24.23 23.63
CA SER A 168 -5.09 25.61 24.03
C SER A 168 -6.59 25.89 23.95
N LEU A 169 -7.25 25.49 22.86
CA LEU A 169 -8.70 25.61 22.71
C LEU A 169 -9.48 24.76 23.72
N TRP A 170 -8.94 23.58 24.05
CA TRP A 170 -9.52 22.69 25.05
C TRP A 170 -9.45 23.29 26.46
N MET A 171 -8.29 23.81 26.87
CA MET A 171 -8.11 24.49 28.16
C MET A 171 -9.02 25.71 28.30
N ARG A 172 -9.31 26.41 27.21
CA ARG A 172 -10.24 27.54 27.16
C ARG A 172 -11.72 27.14 27.12
N GLY A 173 -12.04 25.85 27.19
CA GLY A 173 -13.42 25.34 27.16
C GLY A 173 -14.14 25.53 25.82
N GLY A 174 -13.42 25.82 24.73
CA GLY A 174 -13.98 26.19 23.43
C GLY A 174 -14.94 25.14 22.84
N PHE A 175 -14.73 23.86 23.16
CA PHE A 175 -15.56 22.75 22.69
C PHE A 175 -16.81 22.47 23.54
N ARG A 176 -16.94 23.07 24.73
CA ARG A 176 -18.09 22.82 25.63
C ARG A 176 -19.31 23.68 25.30
N LYS A 177 -19.12 24.93 24.85
CA LYS A 177 -20.24 25.85 24.55
C LYS A 177 -20.49 26.07 23.07
N LYS A 178 -19.45 26.12 22.21
CA LYS A 178 -19.60 26.45 20.77
C LYS A 178 -18.69 25.60 19.88
N ARG A 179 -18.99 24.30 19.76
CA ARG A 179 -18.20 23.33 18.97
C ARG A 179 -17.83 23.82 17.56
N ARG A 180 -18.80 24.35 16.81
CA ARG A 180 -18.57 24.88 15.45
C ARG A 180 -17.57 26.05 15.44
N ARG A 181 -17.69 26.97 16.41
CA ARG A 181 -16.77 28.11 16.51
C ARG A 181 -15.37 27.67 16.92
N GLY A 182 -15.26 26.71 17.85
CA GLY A 182 -13.98 26.12 18.25
C GLY A 182 -13.27 25.40 17.09
N LEU A 183 -14.00 24.60 16.32
CA LEU A 183 -13.49 23.95 15.10
C LEU A 183 -13.04 24.96 14.05
N ARG A 184 -13.84 26.01 13.79
CA ARG A 184 -13.47 27.07 12.84
C ARG A 184 -12.19 27.79 13.28
N LEU A 185 -12.07 28.12 14.57
CA LEU A 185 -10.87 28.76 15.10
C LEU A 185 -9.64 27.86 14.94
N LEU A 186 -9.76 26.57 15.27
CA LEU A 186 -8.68 25.61 15.08
C LEU A 186 -8.25 25.52 13.61
N ALA A 187 -9.21 25.39 12.69
CA ALA A 187 -8.93 25.32 11.26
C ALA A 187 -8.19 26.58 10.77
N VAL A 188 -8.67 27.77 11.16
CA VAL A 188 -8.02 29.04 10.79
C VAL A 188 -6.61 29.12 11.36
N THR A 189 -6.39 28.72 12.62
CA THR A 189 -5.05 28.71 13.23
C THR A 189 -4.09 27.76 12.51
N VAL A 190 -4.55 26.55 12.17
CA VAL A 190 -3.71 25.55 11.47
C VAL A 190 -3.40 26.00 10.04
N ILE A 191 -4.39 26.52 9.31
CA ILE A 191 -4.21 27.00 7.93
C ILE A 191 -3.28 28.21 7.91
N ALA A 192 -3.48 29.20 8.79
CA ALA A 192 -2.61 30.37 8.87
C ALA A 192 -1.17 29.98 9.21
N GLY A 193 -0.99 29.05 10.17
CA GLY A 193 0.33 28.53 10.49
C GLY A 193 0.99 27.78 9.33
N ALA A 194 0.22 27.03 8.54
CA ALA A 194 0.73 26.34 7.35
C ALA A 194 1.14 27.31 6.23
N LEU A 195 0.34 28.37 6.00
CA LEU A 195 0.65 29.40 5.00
C LEU A 195 1.93 30.17 5.35
N ASN A 196 2.06 30.66 6.58
CA ASN A 196 3.28 31.32 7.03
C ASN A 196 4.51 30.41 6.84
N ARG A 197 4.37 29.13 7.16
CA ARG A 197 5.46 28.17 7.01
C ARG A 197 5.79 27.88 5.54
N ALA A 198 4.79 27.87 4.67
CA ALA A 198 4.99 27.73 3.22
C ALA A 198 5.72 28.95 2.65
N GLU A 199 5.36 30.16 3.07
CA GLU A 199 6.05 31.41 2.68
C GLU A 199 7.50 31.41 3.14
N GLU A 200 7.78 31.04 4.40
CA GLU A 200 9.15 30.90 4.91
C GLU A 200 10.00 29.94 4.06
N ILE A 201 9.42 28.81 3.64
CA ILE A 201 10.11 27.81 2.82
C ILE A 201 10.30 28.29 1.39
N ALA A 202 9.30 28.96 0.81
CA ALA A 202 9.40 29.53 -0.53
C ALA A 202 10.51 30.59 -0.59
N LEU A 203 10.52 31.54 0.35
CA LEU A 203 11.55 32.58 0.47
C LEU A 203 12.93 31.97 0.70
N ALA A 204 13.05 30.94 1.55
CA ALA A 204 14.31 30.25 1.78
C ALA A 204 14.79 29.46 0.55
N ALA A 205 13.87 28.93 -0.27
CA ALA A 205 14.21 28.24 -1.51
C ALA A 205 14.68 29.23 -2.58
N GLU A 206 13.99 30.36 -2.74
CA GLU A 206 14.36 31.43 -3.66
C GLU A 206 15.73 32.03 -3.31
N ALA A 207 16.01 32.25 -2.01
CA ALA A 207 17.32 32.71 -1.54
C ALA A 207 18.46 31.74 -1.86
N ARG A 208 18.15 30.45 -2.08
CA ARG A 208 19.11 29.42 -2.51
C ARG A 208 19.16 29.24 -4.03
N ALA A 209 18.59 30.17 -4.80
CA ALA A 209 18.45 30.10 -6.25
C ALA A 209 17.76 28.80 -6.73
N PHE A 210 16.80 28.29 -5.95
CA PHE A 210 16.04 27.11 -6.33
C PHE A 210 15.07 27.47 -7.47
N SER A 211 15.12 26.71 -8.56
CA SER A 211 14.15 26.78 -9.65
C SER A 211 13.42 25.43 -9.76
N PRO A 212 12.07 25.41 -9.74
CA PRO A 212 11.31 24.16 -9.79
C PRO A 212 11.58 23.36 -11.07
N ASP A 213 11.90 24.03 -12.18
CA ASP A 213 12.22 23.39 -13.47
C ASP A 213 13.58 22.68 -13.49
N ARG A 214 14.49 23.03 -12.55
CA ARG A 214 15.83 22.44 -12.42
C ARG A 214 16.00 21.64 -11.13
N ALA A 215 14.91 21.35 -10.43
CA ALA A 215 14.93 20.57 -9.21
C ALA A 215 15.56 19.19 -9.48
N ARG A 216 16.52 18.78 -8.64
CA ARG A 216 17.06 17.41 -8.71
C ARG A 216 16.03 16.46 -8.13
N SER A 217 15.69 15.44 -8.91
CA SER A 217 14.83 14.35 -8.45
C SER A 217 15.46 13.63 -7.25
N LEU A 218 14.63 13.20 -6.30
CA LEU A 218 15.12 12.38 -5.19
C LEU A 218 15.83 11.11 -5.71
N PRO A 219 16.94 10.70 -5.07
CA PRO A 219 17.69 9.53 -5.48
C PRO A 219 16.84 8.27 -5.27
N VAL A 220 16.39 7.68 -6.38
CA VAL A 220 15.69 6.39 -6.38
C VAL A 220 16.74 5.29 -6.20
N LYS A 221 16.54 4.43 -5.20
CA LYS A 221 17.36 3.22 -5.02
C LYS A 221 17.02 2.23 -6.13
N ILE A 222 17.96 1.99 -7.04
CA ILE A 222 17.87 0.97 -8.09
C ILE A 222 18.68 -0.23 -7.62
N GLY A 223 18.02 -1.37 -7.48
CA GLY A 223 18.65 -2.63 -7.10
C GLY A 223 19.00 -3.47 -8.32
N ARG A 224 20.06 -4.28 -8.23
CA ARG A 224 20.45 -5.20 -9.32
C ARG A 224 19.40 -6.28 -9.59
N LEU A 225 18.59 -6.62 -8.59
CA LEU A 225 17.50 -7.60 -8.72
C LEU A 225 16.22 -6.99 -9.31
N ASP A 226 16.15 -5.67 -9.54
CA ASP A 226 14.97 -5.02 -10.12
C ASP A 226 14.68 -5.56 -11.52
N TRP A 227 15.74 -5.74 -12.34
CA TRP A 227 15.64 -6.30 -13.69
C TRP A 227 15.25 -7.78 -13.71
N VAL A 228 15.71 -8.56 -12.72
CA VAL A 228 15.34 -9.98 -12.62
C VAL A 228 13.88 -10.11 -12.21
N ALA A 229 13.43 -9.28 -11.25
CA ALA A 229 12.04 -9.25 -10.82
C ALA A 229 11.08 -8.81 -11.93
N THR A 230 11.46 -7.81 -12.73
CA THR A 230 10.64 -7.37 -13.88
C THR A 230 10.58 -8.43 -14.98
N ALA A 231 11.72 -9.04 -15.34
CA ALA A 231 11.78 -10.09 -16.35
C ALA A 231 10.96 -11.34 -15.93
N ALA A 232 11.11 -11.77 -14.67
CA ALA A 232 10.35 -12.91 -14.14
C ALA A 232 8.84 -12.63 -14.10
N GLY A 233 8.44 -11.41 -13.70
CA GLY A 233 7.03 -11.00 -13.70
C GLY A 233 6.42 -10.97 -15.11
N PHE A 234 7.17 -10.48 -16.10
CA PHE A 234 6.73 -10.47 -17.50
C PHE A 234 6.57 -11.89 -18.05
N LEU A 235 7.54 -12.78 -17.82
CA LEU A 235 7.46 -14.20 -18.19
C LEU A 235 6.26 -14.89 -17.55
N PHE A 236 5.96 -14.58 -16.29
CA PHE A 236 4.83 -15.16 -15.57
C PHE A 236 3.48 -14.76 -16.17
N ILE A 237 3.29 -13.48 -16.51
CA ILE A 237 2.09 -13.01 -17.21
C ILE A 237 1.99 -13.62 -18.60
N LEU A 238 3.11 -13.66 -19.35
CA LEU A 238 3.14 -14.25 -20.67
C LEU A 238 2.72 -15.72 -20.62
N GLY A 239 3.21 -16.49 -19.65
CA GLY A 239 2.82 -17.89 -19.45
C GLY A 239 1.33 -18.08 -19.11
N LEU A 240 0.74 -17.15 -18.35
CA LEU A 240 -0.70 -17.18 -18.06
C LEU A 240 -1.56 -16.90 -19.30
N ILE A 241 -1.10 -16.04 -20.21
CA ILE A 241 -1.81 -15.67 -21.44
C ILE A 241 -1.63 -16.73 -22.54
N LEU A 242 -0.41 -17.27 -22.69
CA LEU A 242 -0.05 -18.11 -23.85
C LEU A 242 -0.57 -19.54 -23.74
N VAL A 243 -0.75 -20.05 -22.53
CA VAL A 243 -1.31 -21.39 -22.33
C VAL A 243 -2.83 -21.22 -22.22
N PRO A 244 -3.66 -21.81 -23.10
CA PRO A 244 -5.14 -21.71 -23.05
C PRO A 244 -5.76 -22.54 -21.92
#